data_AF-A0AAD2FZY9-F1
#
_entry.id   AF-A0AAD2FZY9-F1
#
_cell.length_a   1.000
_cell.length_b   1.000
_cell.length_c   1.000
_cell.angle_alpha   90.00
_cell.angle_beta   90.00
_cell.angle_gamma   90.00
#
_symmetry.space_group_name_H-M   'P 1'
#
loop_
_entity.id
_entity.type
_entity.pdbx_description
1 polymer ?
#
loop_
_entity_poly.entity_id
_entity_poly.type
_entity_poly.pdbx_seq_one_letter_code
_entity_poly.pdbx_strand_id
1 'polypeptide(L)'
;MVEISCVLAAVFLMTGNILKIVYYANVFRDNHGTFDWETYTTLDPGFISAQWETRISRHNLFLASGFMNTIGWLFLAYPILQMAWILSKGGSRALVLNVVIGLLCLAGAITELISNFVWLGMSYMSEYMVYLYGINPNEGDWLDRPDMPDDDGYGWRVLEMVHIVCRGFIIYVDSFEWIALAGVFIFTFASVRGWLQEDQTSFGSRWNTLGLFIGFVCILEFVAEILRFEENMRFSSRIFGIVSIIYAVLNRIIFIPAWILSLGVMIPRATMKMAFENPAHRQNGGGGGGGGGELQMTEIRPESAAHDGNDFTIDDVEEEEDHPPTTKDQGPARSPPPAAFTTTTTE
;
A
#
# COMPACT_ATOMS: atom_id res chain seq x y z
N MET A 1 19.15 -7.49 -15.46
CA MET A 1 18.74 -6.09 -15.73
C MET A 1 17.66 -5.73 -14.72
N VAL A 2 17.66 -4.50 -14.21
CA VAL A 2 16.63 -4.02 -13.26
C VAL A 2 15.55 -3.30 -14.06
N GLU A 3 14.29 -3.54 -13.72
CA GLU A 3 13.17 -2.83 -14.34
C GLU A 3 13.13 -1.36 -13.91
N ILE A 4 13.15 -0.44 -14.90
CA ILE A 4 13.24 1.00 -14.66
C ILE A 4 12.01 1.54 -13.92
N SER A 5 10.83 0.98 -14.19
CA SER A 5 9.56 1.32 -13.52
C SER A 5 9.67 1.18 -11.99
N CYS A 6 10.28 0.10 -11.50
CA CYS A 6 10.51 -0.16 -10.09
C CYS A 6 11.45 0.88 -9.46
N VAL A 7 12.52 1.25 -10.17
CA VAL A 7 13.47 2.26 -9.70
C VAL A 7 12.80 3.63 -9.59
N LEU A 8 12.03 4.02 -10.63
CA LEU A 8 11.29 5.28 -10.61
C LEU A 8 10.25 5.30 -9.50
N ALA A 9 9.45 4.23 -9.36
CA ALA A 9 8.47 4.10 -8.28
C ALA A 9 9.12 4.27 -6.91
N ALA A 10 10.24 3.57 -6.66
CA ALA A 10 10.96 3.66 -5.39
C ALA A 10 11.49 5.08 -5.12
N VAL A 11 12.09 5.75 -6.12
CA VAL A 11 12.62 7.11 -5.98
C VAL A 11 11.51 8.13 -5.72
N PHE A 12 10.42 8.06 -6.48
CA PHE A 12 9.30 8.99 -6.34
C PHE A 12 8.57 8.81 -5.01
N LEU A 13 8.24 7.57 -4.63
CA LEU A 13 7.62 7.27 -3.34
C LEU A 13 8.52 7.67 -2.17
N MET A 14 9.82 7.36 -2.23
CA MET A 14 10.74 7.74 -1.15
C MET A 14 10.87 9.26 -1.04
N THR A 15 11.01 9.98 -2.16
CA THR A 15 11.13 11.44 -2.16
C THR A 15 9.84 12.09 -1.65
N GLY A 16 8.67 11.66 -2.14
CA GLY A 16 7.38 12.16 -1.68
C GLY A 16 7.18 11.92 -0.18
N ASN A 17 7.50 10.72 0.32
CA ASN A 17 7.37 10.42 1.74
C ASN A 17 8.38 11.19 2.63
N ILE A 18 9.62 11.42 2.17
CA ILE A 18 10.56 12.28 2.88
C ILE A 18 10.01 13.70 2.99
N LEU A 19 9.48 14.27 1.91
CA LEU A 19 8.85 15.59 1.94
C LEU A 19 7.64 15.60 2.91
N LYS A 20 6.75 14.60 2.85
CA LYS A 20 5.59 14.49 3.75
C LYS A 20 6.02 14.42 5.22
N ILE A 21 7.09 13.67 5.54
CA ILE A 21 7.67 13.59 6.89
C ILE A 21 8.29 14.93 7.33
N VAL A 22 9.05 15.59 6.46
CA VAL A 22 9.63 16.92 6.75
C VAL A 22 8.52 17.94 7.02
N TYR A 23 7.43 17.91 6.24
CA TYR A 23 6.24 18.74 6.49
C TYR A 23 5.69 18.50 7.89
N TYR A 24 5.38 17.24 8.25
CA TYR A 24 4.81 16.93 9.56
C TYR A 24 5.77 17.24 10.71
N ALA A 25 7.07 16.99 10.54
CA ALA A 25 8.08 17.34 11.54
C ALA A 25 8.13 18.85 11.79
N ASN A 26 8.07 19.65 10.72
CA ASN A 26 8.01 21.12 10.84
C ASN A 26 6.70 21.57 11.51
N VAL A 27 5.56 21.01 11.12
CA VAL A 27 4.26 21.33 11.74
C VAL A 27 4.26 20.96 13.22
N PHE A 28 4.78 19.78 13.56
CA PHE A 28 4.89 19.33 14.95
C PHE A 28 5.81 20.25 15.76
N ARG A 29 6.97 20.63 15.22
CA ARG A 29 7.93 21.53 15.87
C ARG A 29 7.32 22.89 16.19
N ASP A 30 6.62 23.47 15.22
CA ASP A 30 6.04 24.82 15.37
C ASP A 30 4.83 24.82 16.32
N ASN A 31 4.06 23.73 16.34
CA ASN A 31 2.92 23.57 17.23
C ASN A 31 3.33 23.12 18.65
N HIS A 32 4.61 22.79 18.88
CA HIS A 32 5.07 22.26 20.15
C HIS A 32 5.10 23.37 21.22
N GLY A 33 4.02 23.45 22.01
CA GLY A 33 3.87 24.39 23.13
C GLY A 33 3.07 25.65 22.81
N THR A 34 2.72 25.87 21.55
CA THR A 34 1.94 27.03 21.06
C THR A 34 0.50 26.66 20.68
N PHE A 35 0.25 25.38 20.37
CA PHE A 35 -1.08 24.93 19.98
C PHE A 35 -1.97 24.78 21.21
N ASP A 36 -2.87 25.74 21.40
CA ASP A 36 -3.89 25.72 22.43
C ASP A 36 -5.18 25.07 21.90
N TRP A 37 -5.45 23.85 22.37
CA TRP A 37 -6.63 23.09 21.97
C TRP A 37 -7.93 23.74 22.43
N GLU A 38 -7.93 24.39 23.59
CA GLU A 38 -9.13 25.01 24.14
C GLU A 38 -9.55 26.19 23.27
N THR A 39 -8.62 27.11 23.00
CA THR A 39 -8.82 28.24 22.09
C THR A 39 -9.17 27.80 20.66
N TYR A 40 -8.58 26.70 20.18
CA TYR A 40 -8.92 26.14 18.86
C TYR A 40 -10.37 25.64 18.81
N THR A 41 -10.84 24.94 19.85
CA THR A 41 -12.21 24.40 19.90
C THR A 41 -13.28 25.48 20.03
N THR A 42 -12.94 26.64 20.59
CA THR A 42 -13.82 27.81 20.61
C THR A 42 -13.86 28.55 19.27
N LEU A 43 -13.08 28.10 18.28
CA LEU A 43 -12.93 28.73 16.97
C LEU A 43 -12.63 30.23 17.08
N ASP A 44 -11.64 30.58 17.89
CA ASP A 44 -11.19 31.96 18.01
C ASP A 44 -10.62 32.46 16.66
N PRO A 45 -11.17 33.53 16.04
CA PRO A 45 -10.75 33.99 14.73
C PRO A 45 -9.28 34.43 14.67
N GLY A 46 -8.77 35.07 15.73
CA GLY A 46 -7.38 35.52 15.81
C GLY A 46 -6.39 34.37 15.89
N PHE A 47 -6.74 33.32 16.64
CA PHE A 47 -5.96 32.09 16.66
C PHE A 47 -6.00 31.37 15.31
N ILE A 48 -7.18 31.25 14.70
CA ILE A 48 -7.36 30.58 13.40
C ILE A 48 -6.57 31.30 12.29
N SER A 49 -6.63 32.62 12.20
CA SER A 49 -5.92 33.38 11.17
C SER A 49 -4.40 33.18 11.25
N ALA A 50 -3.82 33.24 12.45
CA ALA A 50 -2.40 32.96 12.67
C ALA A 50 -2.00 31.52 12.28
N GLN A 51 -2.90 30.55 12.51
CA GLN A 51 -2.69 29.17 12.06
C GLN A 51 -2.73 29.06 10.52
N TRP A 52 -3.63 29.78 9.85
CA TRP A 52 -3.71 29.79 8.39
C TRP A 52 -2.47 30.39 7.73
N GLU A 53 -1.92 31.48 8.25
CA GLU A 53 -0.65 32.04 7.77
C GLU A 53 0.48 31.00 7.81
N THR A 54 0.56 30.27 8.93
CA THR A 54 1.53 29.19 9.10
C THR A 54 1.31 28.06 8.09
N ARG A 55 0.06 27.66 7.83
CA ARG A 55 -0.29 26.61 6.86
C ARG A 55 0.08 27.02 5.43
N ILE A 56 -0.28 28.23 5.01
CA ILE A 56 0.01 28.76 3.67
C ILE A 56 1.51 28.78 3.42
N SER A 57 2.31 29.22 4.39
CA SER A 57 3.78 29.27 4.25
C SER A 57 4.44 27.91 3.95
N ARG A 58 3.75 26.81 4.27
CA ARG A 58 4.27 25.42 4.16
C ARG A 58 3.55 24.59 3.11
N HIS A 59 2.53 25.16 2.48
CA HIS A 59 1.65 24.44 1.56
C HIS A 59 2.41 23.76 0.42
N ASN A 60 3.38 24.47 -0.17
CA ASN A 60 4.17 23.99 -1.31
C ASN A 60 4.90 22.67 -1.04
N LEU A 61 5.38 22.46 0.20
CA LEU A 61 6.12 21.25 0.55
C LEU A 61 5.19 20.03 0.63
N PHE A 62 3.99 20.22 1.18
CA PHE A 62 2.96 19.18 1.21
C PHE A 62 2.46 18.87 -0.21
N LEU A 63 2.20 19.88 -1.04
CA LEU A 63 1.72 19.70 -2.40
C LEU A 63 2.75 18.94 -3.26
N ALA A 64 4.03 19.32 -3.16
CA ALA A 64 5.12 18.60 -3.82
C ALA A 64 5.19 17.13 -3.37
N SER A 65 4.98 16.86 -2.08
CA SER A 65 4.98 15.49 -1.54
C SER A 65 3.88 14.64 -2.15
N GLY A 66 2.65 15.16 -2.23
CA GLY A 66 1.49 14.47 -2.81
C GLY A 66 1.66 14.20 -4.30
N PHE A 67 2.18 15.16 -5.05
CA PHE A 67 2.47 15.00 -6.48
C PHE A 67 3.52 13.92 -6.74
N MET A 68 4.61 13.90 -5.97
CA MET A 68 5.65 12.88 -6.09
C MET A 68 5.12 11.49 -5.73
N ASN A 69 4.31 11.36 -4.68
CA ASN A 69 3.68 10.09 -4.29
C ASN A 69 2.71 9.60 -5.37
N THR A 70 1.88 10.48 -5.93
CA THR A 70 0.96 10.16 -7.03
C THR A 70 1.71 9.57 -8.23
N ILE A 71 2.79 10.22 -8.66
CA ILE A 71 3.64 9.72 -9.75
C ILE A 71 4.27 8.38 -9.38
N GLY A 72 4.74 8.24 -8.14
CA GLY A 72 5.27 6.99 -7.61
C GLY A 72 4.28 5.84 -7.72
N TRP A 73 3.01 6.07 -7.38
CA TRP A 73 1.93 5.09 -7.51
C TRP A 73 1.63 4.69 -8.95
N LEU A 74 1.64 5.66 -9.87
CA LEU A 74 1.47 5.37 -11.30
C LEU A 74 2.59 4.47 -11.83
N PHE A 75 3.85 4.73 -11.43
CA PHE A 75 4.97 3.87 -11.78
C PHE A 75 4.95 2.52 -11.07
N LEU A 76 4.42 2.44 -9.84
CA LEU A 76 4.29 1.20 -9.07
C LEU A 76 3.22 0.27 -9.65
N ALA A 77 2.15 0.81 -10.22
CA ALA A 77 1.07 0.01 -10.79
C ALA A 77 1.56 -0.94 -11.89
N TYR A 78 2.49 -0.48 -12.73
CA TYR A 78 3.02 -1.27 -13.84
C TYR A 78 3.73 -2.58 -13.40
N PRO A 79 4.78 -2.56 -12.55
CA PRO A 79 5.45 -3.79 -12.12
C PRO A 79 4.55 -4.69 -11.26
N ILE A 80 3.59 -4.15 -10.52
CA ILE A 80 2.61 -4.97 -9.78
C ILE A 80 1.69 -5.73 -10.74
N LEU A 81 1.19 -5.08 -11.78
CA LEU A 81 0.39 -5.74 -12.82
C LEU A 81 1.20 -6.78 -13.59
N GLN A 82 2.46 -6.48 -13.92
CA GLN A 82 3.37 -7.46 -14.53
C GLN A 82 3.60 -8.66 -13.63
N MET A 83 3.87 -8.42 -12.35
CA MET A 83 4.04 -9.49 -11.36
C MET A 83 2.78 -10.34 -11.25
N ALA A 84 1.59 -9.73 -11.17
CA ALA A 84 0.32 -10.47 -11.10
C ALA A 84 0.09 -11.31 -12.38
N TRP A 85 0.40 -10.77 -13.55
CA TRP A 85 0.35 -11.52 -14.82
C TRP A 85 1.31 -12.72 -14.81
N ILE A 86 2.54 -12.50 -14.36
CA ILE A 86 3.58 -13.54 -14.25
C ILE A 86 3.12 -14.64 -13.29
N LEU A 87 2.65 -14.28 -12.09
CA LEU A 87 2.17 -15.21 -11.08
C LEU A 87 0.93 -16.00 -11.53
N SER A 88 0.14 -15.45 -12.45
CA SER A 88 -0.99 -16.14 -13.06
C SER A 88 -0.60 -17.15 -14.17
N LYS A 89 0.69 -17.28 -14.50
CA LYS A 89 1.19 -18.05 -15.66
C LYS A 89 0.47 -17.64 -16.95
N GLY A 90 0.35 -16.34 -17.19
CA GLY A 90 -0.38 -15.80 -18.33
C GLY A 90 -1.88 -16.07 -18.31
N GLY A 91 -2.49 -16.09 -17.11
CA GLY A 91 -3.93 -16.27 -16.90
C GLY A 91 -4.40 -17.73 -16.73
N SER A 92 -3.49 -18.70 -16.72
CA SER A 92 -3.85 -20.12 -16.59
C SER A 92 -4.12 -20.56 -15.15
N ARG A 93 -3.58 -19.85 -14.14
CA ARG A 93 -3.69 -20.25 -12.72
C ARG A 93 -4.05 -19.09 -11.80
N ALA A 94 -4.86 -19.39 -10.78
CA ALA A 94 -5.25 -18.46 -9.71
C ALA A 94 -5.68 -17.08 -10.24
N LEU A 95 -6.41 -17.07 -11.36
CA LEU A 95 -6.77 -15.86 -12.10
C LEU A 95 -7.45 -14.84 -11.18
N VAL A 96 -8.43 -15.28 -10.40
CA VAL A 96 -9.19 -14.42 -9.48
C VAL A 96 -8.26 -13.67 -8.53
N LEU A 97 -7.32 -14.37 -7.92
CA LEU A 97 -6.42 -13.80 -6.92
C LEU A 97 -5.50 -12.75 -7.57
N ASN A 98 -4.92 -13.05 -8.73
CA ASN A 98 -4.05 -12.12 -9.45
C ASN A 98 -4.81 -10.91 -10.03
N VAL A 99 -6.07 -11.09 -10.46
CA VAL A 99 -6.96 -9.99 -10.85
C VAL A 99 -7.25 -9.09 -9.66
N VAL A 100 -7.52 -9.65 -8.47
CA VAL A 100 -7.74 -8.88 -7.24
C VAL A 100 -6.49 -8.06 -6.86
N ILE A 101 -5.28 -8.62 -6.99
CA ILE A 101 -4.04 -7.85 -6.81
C ILE A 101 -3.99 -6.62 -7.73
N GLY A 102 -4.26 -6.83 -9.03
CA GLY A 102 -4.28 -5.74 -10.01
C GLY A 102 -5.35 -4.69 -9.71
N LEU A 103 -6.57 -5.10 -9.35
CA LEU A 103 -7.66 -4.19 -9.00
C LEU A 103 -7.36 -3.38 -7.75
N LEU A 104 -6.81 -4.00 -6.69
CA LEU A 104 -6.43 -3.28 -5.47
C LEU A 104 -5.30 -2.28 -5.74
N CYS A 105 -4.31 -2.66 -6.55
CA CYS A 105 -3.23 -1.74 -6.92
C CYS A 105 -3.74 -0.53 -7.70
N LEU A 106 -4.64 -0.75 -8.67
CA LEU A 106 -5.26 0.34 -9.44
C LEU A 106 -6.18 1.20 -8.56
N ALA A 107 -6.97 0.58 -7.68
CA ALA A 107 -7.84 1.29 -6.74
C ALA A 107 -7.03 2.15 -5.76
N GLY A 108 -5.91 1.64 -5.25
CA GLY A 108 -4.98 2.42 -4.43
C GLY A 108 -4.41 3.63 -5.19
N ALA A 109 -3.89 3.41 -6.40
CA ALA A 109 -3.34 4.48 -7.23
C ALA A 109 -4.37 5.56 -7.62
N ILE A 110 -5.61 5.16 -7.96
CA ILE A 110 -6.70 6.09 -8.29
C ILE A 110 -7.12 6.86 -7.05
N THR A 111 -7.24 6.18 -5.90
CA THR A 111 -7.61 6.82 -4.64
C THR A 111 -6.57 7.86 -4.23
N GLU A 112 -5.27 7.56 -4.35
CA GLU A 112 -4.18 8.51 -4.11
C GLU A 112 -4.21 9.70 -5.07
N LEU A 113 -4.52 9.46 -6.35
CA LEU A 113 -4.67 10.53 -7.33
C LEU A 113 -5.83 11.47 -6.94
N ILE A 114 -6.99 10.89 -6.58
CA ILE A 114 -8.18 11.65 -6.20
C ILE A 114 -7.93 12.41 -4.89
N SER A 115 -7.34 11.77 -3.87
CA SER A 115 -7.06 12.41 -2.57
C SER A 115 -6.16 13.64 -2.76
N ASN A 116 -5.10 13.52 -3.58
CA ASN A 116 -4.19 14.62 -3.87
C ASN A 116 -4.84 15.74 -4.70
N PHE A 117 -5.69 15.42 -5.68
CA PHE A 117 -6.44 16.43 -6.42
C PHE A 117 -7.43 17.19 -5.55
N VAL A 118 -8.18 16.48 -4.70
CA VAL A 118 -9.13 17.10 -3.77
C VAL A 118 -8.38 17.97 -2.77
N TRP A 119 -7.24 17.51 -2.25
CA TRP A 119 -6.40 18.30 -1.36
C TRP A 119 -5.87 19.57 -2.03
N LEU A 120 -5.39 19.48 -3.27
CA LEU A 120 -4.89 20.61 -4.04
C LEU A 120 -6.00 21.64 -4.28
N GLY A 121 -7.18 21.18 -4.72
CA GLY A 121 -8.34 22.04 -4.91
C GLY A 121 -8.78 22.73 -3.63
N MET A 122 -8.85 21.98 -2.51
CA MET A 122 -9.18 22.55 -1.20
C MET A 122 -8.14 23.58 -0.76
N SER A 123 -6.85 23.29 -0.94
CA SER A 123 -5.78 24.19 -0.51
C SER A 123 -5.80 25.49 -1.30
N TYR A 124 -5.93 25.41 -2.63
CA TYR A 124 -6.03 26.58 -3.49
C TYR A 124 -7.27 27.43 -3.14
N MET A 125 -8.42 26.79 -2.94
CA MET A 125 -9.63 27.51 -2.57
C MET A 125 -9.52 28.15 -1.18
N SER A 126 -8.89 27.45 -0.23
CA SER A 126 -8.69 27.98 1.13
C SER A 126 -7.74 29.17 1.13
N GLU A 127 -6.64 29.11 0.39
CA GLU A 127 -5.70 30.24 0.24
C GLU A 127 -6.38 31.44 -0.42
N TYR A 128 -7.20 31.18 -1.46
CA TYR A 128 -7.99 32.23 -2.09
C TYR A 128 -9.00 32.88 -1.10
N MET A 129 -9.67 32.08 -0.27
CA MET A 129 -10.57 32.61 0.76
C MET A 129 -9.81 33.41 1.83
N VAL A 130 -8.64 32.94 2.27
CA VAL A 130 -7.78 33.68 3.20
C VAL A 130 -7.35 35.02 2.60
N TYR A 131 -6.97 35.05 1.32
CA TYR A 131 -6.63 36.28 0.61
C TYR A 131 -7.81 37.26 0.55
N LEU A 132 -9.02 36.76 0.27
CA LEU A 132 -10.24 37.58 0.29
C LEU A 132 -10.48 38.18 1.68
N TYR A 133 -10.35 37.40 2.75
CA TYR A 133 -10.52 37.91 4.12
C TYR A 133 -9.38 38.83 4.57
N GLY A 134 -8.16 38.64 4.06
CA GLY A 134 -6.99 39.41 4.45
C GLY A 134 -6.85 40.78 3.77
N ILE A 135 -7.41 40.96 2.57
CA ILE A 135 -7.30 42.23 1.83
C ILE A 135 -8.29 43.28 2.28
N ASN A 136 -9.47 42.86 2.70
CA ASN A 136 -10.46 43.77 3.22
C ASN A 136 -10.84 43.28 4.61
N PRO A 137 -10.26 43.86 5.68
CA PRO A 137 -10.62 43.52 7.06
C PRO A 137 -12.14 43.61 7.30
N ASN A 138 -12.83 44.45 6.52
CA ASN A 138 -14.29 44.56 6.55
C ASN A 138 -15.03 43.45 5.76
N GLU A 139 -14.38 42.74 4.83
CA GLU A 139 -14.93 41.54 4.15
C GLU A 139 -14.62 40.22 4.89
N GLY A 140 -13.80 40.28 5.96
CA GLY A 140 -13.70 39.18 6.94
C GLY A 140 -15.06 38.86 7.59
N ASP A 141 -15.93 39.87 7.64
CA ASP A 141 -17.36 39.72 7.87
C ASP A 141 -18.09 39.46 6.54
N TRP A 142 -18.51 38.21 6.35
CA TRP A 142 -19.39 37.82 5.22
C TRP A 142 -20.72 38.61 5.19
N LEU A 143 -21.03 39.29 6.30
CA LEU A 143 -22.22 40.08 6.51
C LEU A 143 -21.79 41.51 6.71
N ASP A 144 -21.56 42.23 5.61
CA ASP A 144 -21.40 43.68 5.55
C ASP A 144 -22.73 44.34 5.96
N ARG A 145 -23.03 44.25 7.26
CA ARG A 145 -24.31 44.59 7.85
C ARG A 145 -24.10 45.76 8.81
N PRO A 146 -24.65 46.96 8.51
CA PRO A 146 -24.43 48.15 9.32
C PRO A 146 -25.03 48.05 10.74
N ASP A 147 -25.77 46.98 11.02
CA ASP A 147 -26.42 46.68 12.29
C ASP A 147 -25.67 45.65 13.15
N MET A 148 -24.57 45.05 12.68
CA MET A 148 -23.75 44.16 13.51
C MET A 148 -22.54 44.87 14.12
N PRO A 149 -22.31 44.73 15.44
CA PRO A 149 -21.13 45.28 16.09
C PRO A 149 -19.88 44.46 15.73
N ASP A 150 -18.77 45.16 15.46
CA ASP A 150 -17.36 44.72 15.37
C ASP A 150 -17.05 43.27 14.96
N ASP A 151 -16.39 43.10 13.79
CA ASP A 151 -15.59 41.94 13.31
C ASP A 151 -15.76 40.62 14.10
N ASP A 152 -16.88 39.92 13.88
CA ASP A 152 -17.21 38.66 14.56
C ASP A 152 -16.35 37.47 14.07
N GLY A 153 -15.55 37.68 13.00
CA GLY A 153 -14.66 36.69 12.41
C GLY A 153 -15.35 35.44 11.85
N TYR A 154 -16.63 35.54 11.46
CA TYR A 154 -17.41 34.39 10.96
C TYR A 154 -16.77 33.72 9.75
N GLY A 155 -16.17 34.49 8.83
CA GLY A 155 -15.51 33.93 7.65
C GLY A 155 -14.40 32.94 8.02
N TRP A 156 -13.57 33.28 9.02
CA TRP A 156 -12.52 32.41 9.54
C TRP A 156 -13.06 31.13 10.17
N ARG A 157 -14.16 31.24 10.94
CA ARG A 157 -14.80 30.08 11.57
C ARG A 157 -15.39 29.12 10.53
N VAL A 158 -16.09 29.65 9.52
CA VAL A 158 -16.66 28.85 8.43
C VAL A 158 -15.54 28.19 7.63
N LEU A 159 -14.49 28.94 7.29
CA LEU A 159 -13.32 28.40 6.59
C LEU A 159 -12.69 27.24 7.36
N GLU A 160 -12.48 27.40 8.67
CA GLU A 160 -11.88 26.35 9.50
C GLU A 160 -12.79 25.12 9.61
N MET A 161 -14.09 25.32 9.78
CA MET A 161 -15.06 24.21 9.82
C MET A 161 -15.08 23.42 8.51
N VAL A 162 -15.11 24.12 7.37
CA VAL A 162 -15.03 23.48 6.04
C VAL A 162 -13.70 22.74 5.89
N HIS A 163 -12.59 23.36 6.31
CA HIS A 163 -11.28 22.74 6.27
C HIS A 163 -11.20 21.46 7.12
N ILE A 164 -11.73 21.47 8.35
CA ILE A 164 -11.78 20.29 9.22
C ILE A 164 -12.56 19.16 8.54
N VAL A 165 -13.74 19.45 8.00
CA VAL A 165 -14.60 18.45 7.34
C VAL A 165 -13.89 17.87 6.10
N CYS A 166 -13.37 18.72 5.23
CA CYS A 166 -12.70 18.26 4.02
C CYS A 166 -11.41 17.49 4.35
N ARG A 167 -10.65 17.91 5.37
CA ARG A 167 -9.46 17.20 5.84
C ARG A 167 -9.82 15.83 6.41
N GLY A 168 -10.89 15.73 7.20
CA GLY A 168 -11.40 14.46 7.69
C GLY A 168 -11.72 13.49 6.55
N PHE A 169 -12.47 13.96 5.54
CA PHE A 169 -12.77 13.18 4.35
C PHE A 169 -11.51 12.70 3.62
N ILE A 170 -10.54 13.59 3.39
CA ILE A 170 -9.29 13.23 2.70
C ILE A 170 -8.51 12.18 3.49
N ILE A 171 -8.44 12.27 4.81
CA ILE A 171 -7.72 11.28 5.61
C ILE A 171 -8.40 9.91 5.52
N TYR A 172 -9.74 9.84 5.48
CA TYR A 172 -10.44 8.56 5.25
C TYR A 172 -10.12 7.98 3.87
N VAL A 173 -10.06 8.82 2.83
CA VAL A 173 -9.71 8.41 1.47
C VAL A 173 -8.24 7.97 1.40
N ASP A 174 -7.30 8.72 1.99
CA ASP A 174 -5.87 8.38 2.15
C ASP A 174 -5.72 7.06 2.92
N SER A 175 -6.56 6.81 3.93
CA SER A 175 -6.53 5.59 4.73
C SER A 175 -6.84 4.33 3.91
N PHE A 176 -7.64 4.46 2.86
CA PHE A 176 -7.95 3.33 1.97
C PHE A 176 -6.71 2.84 1.19
N GLU A 177 -5.74 3.72 0.93
CA GLU A 177 -4.44 3.35 0.33
C GLU A 177 -3.76 2.23 1.12
N TRP A 178 -3.71 2.36 2.45
CA TRP A 178 -3.07 1.39 3.35
C TRP A 178 -3.75 0.03 3.32
N ILE A 179 -5.09 0.02 3.26
CA ILE A 179 -5.85 -1.22 3.12
C ILE A 179 -5.58 -1.87 1.76
N ALA A 180 -5.60 -1.07 0.69
CA ALA A 180 -5.35 -1.58 -0.66
C ALA A 180 -3.96 -2.19 -0.77
N LEU A 181 -2.94 -1.50 -0.25
CA LEU A 181 -1.54 -1.95 -0.24
C LEU A 181 -1.35 -3.19 0.65
N ALA A 182 -1.99 -3.25 1.82
CA ALA A 182 -2.02 -4.45 2.66
C ALA A 182 -2.63 -5.64 1.91
N GLY A 183 -3.75 -5.43 1.23
CA GLY A 183 -4.39 -6.44 0.38
C GLY A 183 -3.46 -6.92 -0.73
N VAL A 184 -2.80 -6.01 -1.46
CA VAL A 184 -1.80 -6.35 -2.49
C VAL A 184 -0.73 -7.27 -1.92
N PHE A 185 -0.16 -6.96 -0.75
CA PHE A 185 0.87 -7.80 -0.14
C PHE A 185 0.36 -9.16 0.36
N ILE A 186 -0.80 -9.21 1.01
CA ILE A 186 -1.40 -10.46 1.51
C ILE A 186 -1.75 -11.39 0.35
N PHE A 187 -2.38 -10.88 -0.70
CA PHE A 187 -2.70 -11.68 -1.87
C PHE A 187 -1.44 -12.07 -2.64
N THR A 188 -0.45 -11.18 -2.79
CA THR A 188 0.85 -11.55 -3.39
C THR A 188 1.49 -12.69 -2.61
N PHE A 189 1.44 -12.65 -1.27
CA PHE A 189 1.95 -13.73 -0.43
C PHE A 189 1.29 -15.08 -0.73
N ALA A 190 -0.04 -15.10 -0.79
CA ALA A 190 -0.81 -16.30 -1.13
C ALA A 190 -0.51 -16.79 -2.55
N SER A 191 -0.40 -15.88 -3.53
CA SER A 191 -0.09 -16.19 -4.93
C SER A 191 1.28 -16.84 -5.08
N VAL A 192 2.31 -16.23 -4.48
CA VAL A 192 3.69 -16.72 -4.52
C VAL A 192 3.82 -18.04 -3.77
N ARG A 193 3.09 -18.25 -2.66
CA ARG A 193 3.08 -19.54 -1.96
C ARG A 193 2.52 -20.66 -2.85
N GLY A 194 1.47 -20.38 -3.63
CA GLY A 194 0.95 -21.32 -4.63
C GLY A 194 1.95 -21.60 -5.75
N TRP A 195 2.72 -20.59 -6.16
CA TRP A 195 3.79 -20.72 -7.15
C TRP A 195 4.95 -21.60 -6.66
N LEU A 196 5.41 -21.37 -5.43
CA LEU A 196 6.57 -22.06 -4.83
C LEU A 196 6.40 -23.58 -4.70
N GLN A 197 5.16 -24.08 -4.68
CA GLN A 197 4.87 -25.51 -4.69
C GLN A 197 5.25 -26.18 -6.02
N GLU A 198 5.26 -25.43 -7.12
CA GLU A 198 5.61 -25.93 -8.45
C GLU A 198 7.03 -25.54 -8.84
N ASP A 199 7.46 -24.33 -8.46
CA ASP A 199 8.75 -23.79 -8.83
C ASP A 199 9.34 -22.90 -7.73
N GLN A 200 10.49 -23.32 -7.19
CA GLN A 200 11.18 -22.62 -6.11
C GLN A 200 12.12 -21.48 -6.56
N THR A 201 12.44 -21.35 -7.86
CA THR A 201 13.60 -20.52 -8.26
C THR A 201 13.28 -19.09 -8.69
N SER A 202 12.01 -18.76 -8.95
CA SER A 202 11.61 -17.46 -9.52
C SER A 202 11.41 -16.34 -8.50
N PHE A 203 10.63 -16.60 -7.44
CA PHE A 203 10.32 -15.64 -6.38
C PHE A 203 10.83 -16.16 -5.03
N GLY A 204 11.70 -15.41 -4.36
CA GLY A 204 12.29 -15.86 -3.11
C GLY A 204 11.31 -15.82 -1.94
N SER A 205 11.25 -16.90 -1.13
CA SER A 205 10.39 -16.95 0.06
C SER A 205 10.66 -15.80 1.04
N ARG A 206 11.92 -15.39 1.23
CA ARG A 206 12.29 -14.29 2.13
C ARG A 206 11.69 -12.95 1.70
N TRP A 207 11.73 -12.66 0.40
CA TRP A 207 11.13 -11.45 -0.17
C TRP A 207 9.61 -11.46 -0.02
N ASN A 208 8.99 -12.63 -0.22
CA ASN A 208 7.55 -12.79 -0.04
C ASN A 208 7.12 -12.58 1.42
N THR A 209 7.86 -13.14 2.38
CA THR A 209 7.63 -12.92 3.82
C THR A 209 7.83 -11.46 4.22
N LEU A 210 8.83 -10.77 3.66
CA LEU A 210 9.00 -9.34 3.85
C LEU A 210 7.78 -8.55 3.36
N GLY A 211 7.24 -8.89 2.18
CA GLY A 211 6.01 -8.30 1.66
C GLY A 211 4.83 -8.49 2.61
N LEU A 212 4.63 -9.71 3.14
CA LEU A 212 3.58 -9.98 4.12
C LEU A 212 3.76 -9.15 5.41
N PHE A 213 4.99 -9.04 5.91
CA PHE A 213 5.30 -8.20 7.07
C PHE A 213 4.94 -6.73 6.82
N ILE A 214 5.32 -6.19 5.66
CA ILE A 214 4.92 -4.84 5.23
C ILE A 214 3.40 -4.70 5.22
N GLY A 215 2.68 -5.69 4.66
CA GLY A 215 1.21 -5.70 4.65
C GLY A 215 0.59 -5.62 6.04
N PHE A 216 1.14 -6.32 7.03
CA PHE A 216 0.70 -6.20 8.43
C PHE A 216 0.98 -4.81 9.01
N VAL A 217 2.15 -4.23 8.73
CA VAL A 217 2.48 -2.86 9.16
C VAL A 217 1.50 -1.85 8.53
N CYS A 218 1.08 -2.04 7.28
CA CYS A 218 0.08 -1.19 6.65
C CYS A 218 -1.31 -1.28 7.31
N ILE A 219 -1.71 -2.46 7.79
CA ILE A 219 -2.94 -2.59 8.59
C ILE A 219 -2.80 -1.81 9.91
N LEU A 220 -1.64 -1.88 10.56
CA LEU A 220 -1.39 -1.11 11.79
C LEU A 220 -1.37 0.40 11.52
N GLU A 221 -0.80 0.85 10.41
CA GLU A 221 -0.86 2.25 9.98
C GLU A 221 -2.30 2.69 9.74
N PHE A 222 -3.10 1.90 9.02
CA PHE A 222 -4.53 2.19 8.82
C PHE A 222 -5.28 2.34 10.16
N VAL A 223 -5.11 1.37 11.07
CA VAL A 223 -5.77 1.42 12.39
C VAL A 223 -5.31 2.64 13.19
N ALA A 224 -4.02 2.96 13.17
CA ALA A 224 -3.49 4.13 13.85
C ALA A 224 -4.05 5.44 13.27
N GLU A 225 -4.22 5.52 11.96
CA GLU A 225 -4.75 6.71 11.28
C GLU A 225 -6.24 6.92 11.57
N ILE A 226 -7.03 5.84 11.64
CA ILE A 226 -8.46 5.90 12.00
C ILE A 226 -8.65 6.22 13.50
N LEU A 227 -7.91 5.55 14.38
CA LEU A 227 -8.02 5.77 15.84
C LEU A 227 -7.54 7.16 16.29
N ARG A 228 -6.77 7.85 15.44
CA ARG A 228 -6.37 9.24 15.68
C ARG A 228 -7.55 10.21 15.80
N PHE A 229 -8.73 9.85 15.28
CA PHE A 229 -9.94 10.68 15.28
C PHE A 229 -10.86 10.53 16.49
N GLU A 230 -10.61 9.55 17.38
CA GLU A 230 -11.51 9.31 18.50
C GLU A 230 -11.36 10.38 19.61
N GLU A 231 -12.49 10.77 20.25
CA GLU A 231 -12.65 11.93 21.15
C GLU A 231 -11.69 11.97 22.35
N ASN A 232 -11.02 10.87 22.72
CA ASN A 232 -9.93 10.84 23.70
C ASN A 232 -8.60 11.38 23.12
N MET A 233 -8.72 12.46 22.37
CA MET A 233 -7.77 13.04 21.42
C MET A 233 -6.42 13.39 22.07
N ARG A 234 -6.38 13.70 23.37
CA ARG A 234 -5.15 14.17 24.02
C ARG A 234 -4.14 13.05 24.31
N PHE A 235 -4.62 11.88 24.77
CA PHE A 235 -3.74 10.75 25.09
C PHE A 235 -3.45 9.91 23.84
N SER A 236 -4.49 9.65 23.04
CA SER A 236 -4.38 8.89 21.80
C SER A 236 -3.42 9.59 20.80
N SER A 237 -3.61 10.89 20.54
CA SER A 237 -2.80 11.62 19.55
C SER A 237 -1.30 11.65 19.87
N ARG A 238 -0.91 11.67 21.16
CA ARG A 238 0.52 11.68 21.53
C ARG A 238 1.20 10.34 21.26
N ILE A 239 0.61 9.24 21.71
CA ILE A 239 1.21 7.92 21.54
C ILE A 239 1.08 7.45 20.10
N PHE A 240 -0.13 7.46 19.54
CA PHE A 240 -0.39 7.02 18.18
C PHE A 240 0.27 7.94 17.14
N GLY A 241 0.46 9.23 17.44
CA GLY A 241 1.20 10.14 16.57
C GLY A 241 2.67 9.76 16.43
N ILE A 242 3.37 9.50 17.54
CA ILE A 242 4.79 9.07 17.51
C ILE A 242 4.90 7.70 16.83
N VAL A 243 4.02 6.77 17.18
CA VAL A 243 3.99 5.43 16.61
C VAL A 243 3.72 5.47 15.10
N SER A 244 2.76 6.26 14.65
CA SER A 244 2.46 6.49 13.23
C SER A 244 3.66 7.08 12.48
N ILE A 245 4.37 8.05 13.06
CA ILE A 245 5.60 8.60 12.46
C ILE A 245 6.68 7.52 12.31
N ILE A 246 6.92 6.71 13.36
CA ILE A 246 7.94 5.65 13.32
C ILE A 246 7.58 4.62 12.24
N TYR A 247 6.32 4.17 12.19
CA TYR A 247 5.88 3.23 11.17
C TYR A 247 5.98 3.83 9.77
N ALA A 248 5.53 5.08 9.58
CA ALA A 248 5.65 5.77 8.31
C ALA A 248 7.12 5.88 7.84
N VAL A 249 8.06 6.18 8.74
CA VAL A 249 9.49 6.23 8.41
C VAL A 249 10.01 4.84 8.00
N LEU A 250 9.81 3.83 8.84
CA LEU A 250 10.33 2.49 8.58
C LEU A 250 9.71 1.88 7.33
N ASN A 251 8.40 1.99 7.20
CA ASN A 251 7.66 1.34 6.13
C ASN A 251 7.84 2.07 4.79
N ARG A 252 7.67 3.39 4.77
CA ARG A 252 7.62 4.17 3.53
C ARG A 252 9.01 4.56 3.00
N ILE A 253 10.00 4.75 3.87
CA ILE A 253 11.36 5.10 3.44
C ILE A 253 12.21 3.84 3.22
N ILE A 254 12.04 2.79 4.03
CA ILE A 254 12.95 1.65 4.03
C ILE A 254 12.31 0.42 3.41
N PHE A 255 11.24 -0.11 4.01
CA PHE A 255 10.73 -1.43 3.64
C PHE A 255 10.07 -1.47 2.26
N ILE A 256 9.16 -0.55 1.95
CA ILE A 256 8.47 -0.51 0.66
C ILE A 256 9.47 -0.28 -0.49
N PRO A 257 10.36 0.74 -0.45
CA PRO A 257 11.34 0.93 -1.52
C PRO A 257 12.29 -0.27 -1.69
N ALA A 258 12.77 -0.87 -0.60
CA ALA A 258 13.62 -2.06 -0.67
C ALA A 258 12.89 -3.26 -1.30
N TRP A 259 11.61 -3.44 -0.99
CA TRP A 259 10.78 -4.48 -1.56
C TRP A 259 10.54 -4.26 -3.07
N ILE A 260 10.25 -3.02 -3.49
CA ILE A 260 10.04 -2.63 -4.90
C ILE A 260 11.33 -2.81 -5.71
N LEU A 261 12.49 -2.38 -5.18
CA LEU A 261 13.77 -2.54 -5.87
C LEU A 261 14.12 -4.03 -6.05
N SER A 262 13.80 -4.87 -5.07
CA SER A 262 13.96 -6.32 -5.17
C SER A 262 13.04 -6.91 -6.24
N LEU A 263 11.79 -6.44 -6.31
CA LEU A 263 10.83 -6.85 -7.34
C LEU A 263 11.36 -6.53 -8.75
N GLY A 264 11.99 -5.37 -8.95
CA GLY A 264 12.59 -4.96 -10.23
C GLY A 264 13.71 -5.88 -10.74
N VAL A 265 14.32 -6.70 -9.88
CA VAL A 265 15.27 -7.75 -10.26
C VAL A 265 14.56 -9.08 -10.53
N MET A 266 13.50 -9.38 -9.77
CA MET A 266 12.77 -10.65 -9.85
C MET A 266 11.91 -10.75 -11.11
N ILE A 267 11.24 -9.66 -11.50
CA ILE A 267 10.36 -9.65 -12.69
C ILE A 267 11.09 -10.11 -13.96
N PRO A 268 12.23 -9.52 -14.36
CA PRO A 268 12.93 -9.95 -15.58
C PRO A 268 13.39 -11.40 -15.53
N ARG A 269 13.80 -11.91 -14.35
CA ARG A 269 14.22 -13.30 -14.17
C ARG A 269 13.05 -14.26 -14.36
N ALA A 270 11.91 -13.98 -13.74
CA ALA A 270 10.71 -14.80 -13.87
C ALA A 270 10.17 -14.79 -15.32
N THR A 271 10.19 -13.62 -15.99
CA THR A 271 9.79 -13.50 -17.39
C THR A 271 10.68 -14.31 -18.33
N MET A 272 12.01 -14.25 -18.17
CA MET A 272 12.93 -15.06 -18.96
C MET A 272 12.65 -16.55 -18.77
N LYS A 273 12.46 -16.99 -17.54
CA LYS A 273 12.17 -18.39 -17.24
C LYS A 273 10.88 -18.88 -17.90
N MET A 274 9.80 -18.11 -17.80
CA MET A 274 8.55 -18.45 -18.47
C MET A 274 8.66 -18.50 -20.00
N ALA A 275 9.49 -17.65 -20.60
CA ALA A 275 9.75 -17.70 -22.03
C ALA A 275 10.47 -18.99 -22.46
N PHE A 276 11.32 -19.57 -21.61
CA PHE A 276 11.97 -20.86 -21.87
C PHE A 276 11.02 -22.05 -21.66
N GLU A 277 10.15 -21.99 -20.66
CA GLU A 277 9.24 -23.08 -20.28
C GLU A 277 8.01 -23.23 -21.18
N ASN A 278 7.76 -22.30 -22.11
CA ASN A 278 6.59 -22.34 -22.98
C ASN A 278 6.93 -22.78 -24.42
N PRO A 279 7.21 -24.08 -24.67
CA PRO A 279 7.58 -24.59 -26.00
C PRO A 279 6.42 -24.55 -27.00
N ALA A 280 5.17 -24.37 -26.55
CA ALA A 280 3.99 -24.28 -27.41
C ALA A 280 4.07 -23.11 -28.41
N HIS A 281 4.81 -22.04 -28.10
CA HIS A 281 5.06 -20.96 -29.06
C HIS A 281 6.10 -21.28 -30.13
N ARG A 282 6.96 -22.28 -29.92
CA ARG A 282 7.92 -22.72 -30.94
C ARG A 282 7.32 -23.66 -31.98
N GLN A 283 6.32 -24.46 -31.62
CA GLN A 283 5.72 -25.42 -32.56
C GLN A 283 4.74 -24.79 -33.57
N ASN A 284 4.03 -23.70 -33.20
CA ASN A 284 3.04 -23.10 -34.11
C ASN A 284 3.64 -22.15 -35.18
N GLY A 285 4.96 -21.90 -35.16
CA GLY A 285 5.68 -21.16 -36.20
C GLY A 285 6.42 -22.04 -37.23
N GLY A 286 6.37 -23.37 -37.07
CA GLY A 286 7.16 -24.32 -37.87
C GLY A 286 6.42 -25.00 -39.04
N GLY A 287 5.20 -24.57 -39.35
CA GLY A 287 4.43 -25.08 -40.49
C GLY A 287 4.82 -24.42 -41.81
N GLY A 288 6.08 -24.56 -42.24
CA GLY A 288 6.53 -23.82 -43.42
C GLY A 288 7.96 -24.06 -43.92
N GLY A 289 8.41 -25.32 -43.97
CA GLY A 289 9.37 -25.74 -44.99
C GLY A 289 10.85 -25.79 -44.59
N GLY A 290 11.49 -26.88 -45.03
CA GLY A 290 12.94 -26.96 -45.20
C GLY A 290 13.59 -27.94 -44.26
N GLY A 291 13.83 -29.15 -44.75
CA GLY A 291 14.38 -30.25 -43.97
C GLY A 291 15.87 -30.12 -43.63
N GLY A 292 16.31 -31.05 -42.79
CA GLY A 292 17.68 -31.55 -42.78
C GLY A 292 18.69 -30.65 -42.08
N GLY A 293 18.87 -30.88 -40.78
CA GLY A 293 19.99 -30.32 -40.04
C GLY A 293 19.93 -30.70 -38.57
N GLU A 294 20.10 -31.99 -38.27
CA GLU A 294 20.46 -32.45 -36.92
C GLU A 294 21.74 -31.73 -36.48
N LEU A 295 21.60 -30.69 -35.66
CA LEU A 295 22.69 -30.23 -34.81
C LEU A 295 22.58 -31.01 -33.50
N GLN A 296 23.19 -32.20 -33.50
CA GLN A 296 23.57 -32.91 -32.29
C GLN A 296 24.45 -31.96 -31.46
N MET A 297 23.89 -31.36 -30.40
CA MET A 297 24.71 -30.81 -29.33
C MET A 297 25.36 -32.00 -28.64
N THR A 298 26.64 -32.19 -28.93
CA THR A 298 27.51 -33.12 -28.25
C THR A 298 27.53 -32.71 -26.78
N GLU A 299 26.87 -33.55 -25.97
CA GLU A 299 26.95 -33.51 -24.53
C GLU A 299 28.44 -33.67 -24.15
N ILE A 300 29.08 -32.56 -23.79
CA ILE A 300 30.41 -32.60 -23.18
C ILE A 300 30.20 -33.15 -21.78
N ARG A 301 30.29 -34.48 -21.69
CA ARG A 301 30.34 -35.24 -20.45
C ARG A 301 31.64 -34.85 -19.74
N PRO A 302 31.62 -34.15 -18.60
CA PRO A 302 32.83 -33.95 -17.83
C PRO A 302 33.31 -35.31 -17.33
N GLU A 303 34.48 -35.72 -17.79
CA GLU A 303 35.20 -36.87 -17.27
C GLU A 303 35.33 -36.76 -15.75
N SER A 304 34.91 -37.83 -15.10
CA SER A 304 35.11 -38.10 -13.68
C SER A 304 36.59 -38.06 -13.34
N ALA A 305 37.05 -36.96 -12.74
CA ALA A 305 38.25 -36.99 -11.92
C ALA A 305 37.83 -37.51 -10.54
N ALA A 306 38.27 -38.73 -10.25
CA ALA A 306 38.19 -39.36 -8.95
C ALA A 306 38.66 -38.40 -7.86
N HIS A 307 37.80 -38.11 -6.88
CA HIS A 307 38.27 -37.74 -5.56
C HIS A 307 37.65 -38.64 -4.51
N ASP A 308 38.56 -39.43 -4.00
CA ASP A 308 38.54 -40.38 -2.90
C ASP A 308 38.17 -39.73 -1.56
N GLY A 309 37.47 -40.49 -0.72
CA GLY A 309 37.51 -40.41 0.75
C GLY A 309 36.84 -39.23 1.45
N ASN A 310 35.58 -39.43 1.88
CA ASN A 310 35.23 -39.47 3.31
C ASN A 310 33.72 -39.69 3.48
N ASP A 311 33.39 -40.96 3.65
CA ASP A 311 32.13 -41.44 4.18
C ASP A 311 32.01 -41.01 5.65
N PHE A 312 31.11 -40.08 5.93
CA PHE A 312 30.71 -39.68 7.27
C PHE A 312 29.24 -40.05 7.44
N THR A 313 29.00 -41.29 7.87
CA THR A 313 27.70 -41.78 8.31
C THR A 313 27.38 -41.18 9.67
N ILE A 314 26.33 -40.35 9.72
CA ILE A 314 25.66 -40.01 10.97
C ILE A 314 24.65 -41.12 11.22
N ASP A 315 24.86 -41.85 12.31
CA ASP A 315 23.94 -42.87 12.81
C ASP A 315 22.59 -42.21 13.14
N ASP A 316 21.58 -42.50 12.33
CA ASP A 316 20.19 -42.23 12.66
C ASP A 316 19.75 -43.25 13.72
N VAL A 317 19.47 -42.76 14.92
CA VAL A 317 18.85 -43.51 16.01
C VAL A 317 17.38 -43.74 15.65
N GLU A 318 17.06 -44.98 15.30
CA GLU A 318 15.69 -45.48 15.19
C GLU A 318 15.05 -45.50 16.58
N GLU A 319 14.14 -44.56 16.86
CA GLU A 319 13.14 -44.70 17.93
C GLU A 319 11.91 -45.41 17.35
N GLU A 320 11.84 -46.69 17.68
CA GLU A 320 10.77 -47.64 17.44
C GLU A 320 9.59 -47.32 18.38
N GLU A 321 8.62 -46.50 17.93
CA GLU A 321 7.34 -46.35 18.63
C GLU A 321 6.29 -47.33 18.07
N ASP A 322 6.06 -48.36 18.88
CA ASP A 322 5.07 -49.41 18.77
C ASP A 322 3.65 -48.83 18.93
N HIS A 323 2.82 -48.90 17.87
CA HIS A 323 1.41 -48.52 17.93
C HIS A 323 0.51 -49.71 17.50
N PRO A 324 -0.45 -50.11 18.35
CA PRO A 324 -1.31 -51.26 18.09
C PRO A 324 -2.40 -50.97 17.05
N PRO A 325 -2.92 -52.00 16.35
CA PRO A 325 -3.91 -51.82 15.30
C PRO A 325 -5.33 -51.69 15.87
N THR A 326 -5.93 -50.50 15.77
CA THR A 326 -7.38 -50.35 15.94
C THR A 326 -8.10 -50.53 14.61
N THR A 327 -8.69 -51.71 14.46
CA THR A 327 -9.81 -51.99 13.56
C THR A 327 -11.09 -51.40 14.14
N LYS A 328 -11.90 -50.70 13.33
CA LYS A 328 -13.32 -51.03 13.06
C LYS A 328 -14.05 -49.98 12.23
N ASP A 329 -14.79 -50.52 11.26
CA ASP A 329 -15.92 -49.96 10.52
C ASP A 329 -16.84 -49.05 11.32
N GLN A 330 -17.40 -48.01 10.66
CA GLN A 330 -18.86 -47.88 10.44
C GLN A 330 -19.24 -46.58 9.69
N GLY A 331 -19.76 -46.75 8.46
CA GLY A 331 -21.03 -46.17 8.01
C GLY A 331 -21.15 -44.66 7.67
N PRO A 332 -21.71 -44.29 6.51
CA PRO A 332 -22.03 -42.90 6.18
C PRO A 332 -23.37 -42.47 6.79
N ALA A 333 -23.35 -41.50 7.71
CA ALA A 333 -24.55 -40.84 8.20
C ALA A 333 -25.02 -39.77 7.19
N ARG A 334 -26.21 -40.00 6.63
CA ARG A 334 -26.96 -39.06 5.79
C ARG A 334 -27.33 -37.81 6.58
N SER A 335 -27.04 -36.64 6.02
CA SER A 335 -27.52 -35.35 6.50
C SER A 335 -29.02 -35.14 6.22
N PRO A 336 -29.80 -34.57 7.16
CA PRO A 336 -31.21 -34.25 6.97
C PRO A 336 -31.41 -32.97 6.14
N PRO A 337 -32.61 -32.77 5.54
CA PRO A 337 -32.91 -31.59 4.72
C PRO A 337 -33.11 -30.32 5.58
N PRO A 338 -32.83 -29.13 5.03
CA PRO A 338 -33.01 -27.86 5.74
C PRO A 338 -34.49 -27.51 5.94
N ALA A 339 -34.83 -27.16 7.18
CA ALA A 339 -36.14 -26.66 7.56
C ALA A 339 -36.40 -25.27 6.95
N ALA A 340 -37.60 -25.10 6.39
CA ALA A 340 -38.10 -23.84 5.87
C ALA A 340 -38.28 -22.82 7.01
N PHE A 341 -37.69 -21.63 6.84
CA PHE A 341 -37.93 -20.48 7.70
C PHE A 341 -39.21 -19.77 7.24
N THR A 342 -40.29 -19.88 8.00
CA THR A 342 -41.45 -19.00 7.92
C THR A 342 -41.20 -17.74 8.74
N THR A 343 -41.12 -16.59 8.08
CA THR A 343 -41.19 -15.27 8.73
C THR A 343 -42.65 -14.89 8.96
N THR A 344 -43.08 -14.93 10.22
CA THR A 344 -44.29 -14.24 10.69
C THR A 344 -43.99 -12.75 10.83
N THR A 345 -44.62 -11.95 9.97
CA THR A 345 -44.87 -10.53 10.19
C THR A 345 -45.93 -10.36 11.29
N THR A 346 -45.62 -9.54 12.29
CA THR A 346 -46.61 -8.96 13.19
C THR A 346 -46.48 -7.45 13.16
N GLU A 347 -47.66 -6.82 13.13
CA GLU A 347 -48.00 -5.41 12.93
C GLU A 347 -47.39 -4.44 13.95
#